data_AF-A0A9E2PUU0-F1
#
_entry.id   AF-A0A9E2PUU0-F1
#
_cell.length_a   1.000
_cell.length_b   1.000
_cell.length_c   1.000
_cell.angle_alpha   90.00
_cell.angle_beta   90.00
_cell.angle_gamma   90.00
#
_symmetry.space_group_name_H-M   'P 1'
#
loop_
_entity.id
_entity.type
_entity.pdbx_description
1 polymer ?
#
loop_
_entity_poly.entity_id
_entity_poly.type
_entity_poly.pdbx_seq_one_letter_code
_entity_poly.pdbx_strand_id
1 'polypeptide(L)'
;MTGNQCKGSRINLQEIFGGDKDSFKELLREVLQEVLEQEMTDAIGAEKGERSPGRLGYRSGYYGLFRHCAPPRYSHPYGSST
;
A
#
# COMPACT_ATOMS: atom_id res chain seq x y z
N MET A 1 11.44 -19.64 -40.93
CA MET A 1 11.02 -19.66 -39.52
C MET A 1 9.96 -18.58 -39.34
N THR A 2 8.69 -18.94 -39.17
CA THR A 2 7.59 -17.96 -39.02
C THR A 2 7.51 -17.53 -37.56
N GLY A 3 7.67 -16.24 -37.29
CA GLY A 3 7.62 -15.67 -35.95
C GLY A 3 6.22 -15.80 -35.34
N ASN A 4 6.13 -16.40 -34.16
CA ASN A 4 4.90 -16.45 -33.38
C ASN A 4 4.52 -15.04 -32.96
N GLN A 5 3.42 -14.55 -33.51
CA GLN A 5 2.84 -13.26 -33.13
C GLN A 5 2.15 -13.43 -31.78
N CYS A 6 2.78 -12.94 -30.71
CA CYS A 6 2.16 -12.82 -29.39
C CYS A 6 1.07 -11.75 -29.45
N LYS A 7 -0.17 -12.15 -29.76
CA LYS A 7 -1.34 -11.28 -29.64
C LYS A 7 -1.64 -11.11 -28.16
N GLY A 8 -1.11 -10.04 -27.55
CA GLY A 8 -1.49 -9.64 -26.20
C GLY A 8 -2.96 -9.23 -26.20
N SER A 9 -3.83 -10.05 -25.61
CA SER A 9 -5.21 -9.67 -25.35
C SER A 9 -5.23 -8.53 -24.34
N ARG A 10 -5.84 -7.40 -24.69
CA ARG A 10 -6.08 -6.32 -23.75
C ARG A 10 -7.15 -6.78 -22.77
N ILE A 11 -6.76 -6.97 -21.51
CA ILE A 11 -7.69 -7.32 -20.43
C ILE A 11 -8.43 -6.04 -20.04
N ASN A 12 -9.73 -5.98 -20.29
CA ASN A 12 -10.56 -4.86 -19.86
C ASN A 12 -10.91 -5.02 -18.38
N LEU A 13 -10.03 -4.52 -17.52
CA LEU A 13 -10.13 -4.68 -16.06
C LEU A 13 -11.42 -4.07 -15.49
N GLN A 14 -11.98 -3.05 -16.17
CA GLN A 14 -13.27 -2.47 -15.79
C GLN A 14 -14.45 -3.40 -16.04
N GLU A 15 -14.34 -4.34 -16.98
CA GLU A 15 -15.40 -5.30 -17.31
C GLU A 15 -15.40 -6.47 -16.31
N ILE A 16 -14.21 -6.87 -15.84
CA ILE A 16 -14.04 -7.92 -14.83
C ILE A 16 -14.49 -7.43 -13.44
N PHE A 17 -14.16 -6.18 -13.09
CA PHE A 17 -14.42 -5.60 -11.77
C PHE A 17 -15.53 -4.54 -11.77
N GLY A 18 -16.31 -4.46 -12.84
CA GLY A 18 -17.34 -3.43 -13.03
C GLY A 18 -18.42 -3.42 -11.94
N GLY A 19 -18.65 -4.57 -11.31
CA GLY A 19 -19.57 -4.72 -10.17
C GLY A 19 -18.99 -4.24 -8.83
N ASP A 20 -17.70 -4.47 -8.58
CA ASP A 20 -17.09 -4.36 -7.24
C ASP A 20 -15.79 -3.55 -7.26
N LYS A 21 -15.90 -2.27 -7.63
CA LYS A 21 -14.76 -1.33 -7.71
C LYS A 21 -13.98 -1.21 -6.40
N ASP A 22 -14.64 -1.38 -5.27
CA ASP A 22 -13.97 -1.27 -3.97
C ASP A 22 -13.12 -2.50 -3.66
N SER A 23 -13.60 -3.71 -3.98
CA SER A 23 -12.79 -4.94 -3.89
C SER A 23 -11.56 -4.86 -4.79
N PHE A 24 -11.70 -4.31 -6.00
CA PHE A 24 -10.56 -4.10 -6.89
C PHE A 24 -9.54 -3.10 -6.33
N LYS A 25 -10.02 -2.01 -5.70
CA LYS A 25 -9.11 -1.06 -5.04
C LYS A 25 -8.36 -1.71 -3.89
N GLU A 26 -9.00 -2.54 -3.08
CA GLU A 26 -8.31 -3.23 -1.98
C GLU A 26 -7.27 -4.22 -2.52
N LEU A 27 -7.59 -4.98 -3.56
CA LEU A 27 -6.63 -5.86 -4.23
C LEU A 27 -5.44 -5.07 -4.78
N LEU A 28 -5.69 -3.96 -5.48
CA LEU A 28 -4.62 -3.10 -5.98
C LEU A 28 -3.75 -2.53 -4.86
N ARG A 29 -4.37 -2.14 -3.74
CA ARG A 29 -3.63 -1.65 -2.57
C ARG A 29 -2.72 -2.75 -2.01
N GLU A 30 -3.20 -3.98 -1.91
CA GLU A 30 -2.41 -5.10 -1.42
C GLU A 30 -1.21 -5.39 -2.33
N VAL A 31 -1.44 -5.48 -3.64
CA VAL A 31 -0.37 -5.71 -4.63
C VAL A 31 0.67 -4.59 -4.59
N LEU A 32 0.23 -3.33 -4.52
CA LEU A 32 1.17 -2.20 -4.40
C LEU A 32 1.92 -2.21 -3.06
N GLN A 33 1.25 -2.63 -1.99
CA GLN A 33 1.87 -2.73 -0.67
C GLN A 33 2.97 -3.79 -0.65
N GLU A 34 2.75 -4.93 -1.31
CA GLU A 34 3.74 -6.00 -1.46
C GLU A 34 4.98 -5.52 -2.23
N VAL A 35 4.78 -4.87 -3.38
CA VAL A 35 5.89 -4.32 -4.19
C VAL A 35 6.71 -3.31 -3.39
N LEU A 36 6.05 -2.38 -2.70
CA LEU A 36 6.74 -1.38 -1.87
C LEU A 36 7.47 -2.01 -0.67
N GLU A 37 6.94 -3.10 -0.11
CA GLU A 37 7.62 -3.84 0.95
C GLU A 37 8.89 -4.52 0.45
N GLN A 38 8.86 -5.05 -0.77
CA GLN A 38 10.04 -5.63 -1.41
C GLN A 38 11.09 -4.56 -1.68
N GLU A 39 10.70 -3.41 -2.25
CA GLU A 39 11.61 -2.28 -2.46
C GLU A 39 12.24 -1.79 -1.14
N MET A 40 11.48 -1.77 -0.04
CA MET A 40 11.99 -1.43 1.29
C MET A 40 12.98 -2.48 1.83
N THR A 41 12.76 -3.77 1.55
CA THR A 41 13.73 -4.82 1.89
C THR A 41 15.05 -4.59 1.16
N ASP A 42 15.00 -4.32 -0.14
CA ASP A 42 16.18 -4.09 -0.97
C ASP A 42 16.92 -2.81 -0.54
N ALA A 43 16.20 -1.74 -0.25
CA ALA A 43 16.77 -0.47 0.20
C ALA A 43 17.42 -0.57 1.59
N ILE A 44 16.82 -1.31 2.52
CA ILE A 44 17.34 -1.48 3.89
C ILE A 44 18.40 -2.58 3.97
N GLY A 45 18.40 -3.54 3.04
CA GLY A 45 19.25 -4.74 3.08
C GLY A 45 18.84 -5.74 4.16
N ALA A 46 17.58 -5.71 4.59
CA ALA A 46 17.03 -6.63 5.59
C ALA A 46 15.51 -6.73 5.53
N GLU A 47 15.00 -7.94 5.70
CA GLU A 47 13.58 -8.20 5.87
C GLU A 47 13.04 -7.66 7.21
N LYS A 48 11.71 -7.70 7.34
CA LYS A 48 10.99 -7.29 8.54
C LYS A 48 11.37 -8.20 9.72
N GLY A 49 12.05 -7.62 10.72
CA GLY A 49 12.48 -8.34 11.92
C GLY A 49 13.77 -9.17 11.74
N GLU A 50 14.34 -9.21 10.55
CA GLU A 50 15.57 -9.96 10.27
C GLU A 50 16.79 -9.29 10.90
N ARG A 51 17.69 -10.09 11.50
CA ARG A 51 19.00 -9.59 11.92
C ARG A 51 20.01 -9.79 10.81
N SER A 52 20.23 -8.75 10.01
CA SER A 52 21.25 -8.72 8.95
C SER A 52 22.41 -7.80 9.35
N PRO A 53 23.68 -8.22 9.20
CA PRO A 53 24.83 -7.37 9.46
C PRO A 53 24.95 -6.20 8.46
N GLY A 54 24.28 -6.29 7.30
CA GLY A 54 24.24 -5.25 6.27
C GLY A 54 23.05 -4.28 6.39
N ARG A 55 22.29 -4.33 7.49
CA ARG A 55 21.12 -3.47 7.70
C ARG A 55 21.49 -1.99 7.70
N LEU A 56 20.91 -1.22 6.78
CA LEU A 56 21.18 0.21 6.62
C LEU A 56 20.22 1.12 7.41
N GLY A 57 19.09 0.59 7.91
CA GLY A 57 18.11 1.38 8.65
C GLY A 57 16.94 0.60 9.26
N TYR A 58 15.93 1.35 9.73
CA TYR A 58 14.70 0.83 10.35
C TYR A 58 13.46 1.25 9.56
N ARG A 59 12.43 0.39 9.57
CA ARG A 59 11.14 0.65 8.92
C ARG A 59 10.27 1.54 9.82
N SER A 60 9.79 2.67 9.31
CA SER A 60 8.94 3.62 10.06
C SER A 60 7.43 3.33 9.93
N GLY A 61 7.03 2.06 9.85
CA GLY A 61 5.63 1.65 9.71
C GLY A 61 4.99 2.10 8.38
N TYR A 62 3.66 2.01 8.31
CA TYR A 62 2.87 2.38 7.12
C TYR A 62 2.21 3.75 7.32
N TYR A 63 2.31 4.64 6.33
CA TYR A 63 1.62 5.92 6.33
C TYR A 63 0.37 5.84 5.44
N GLY A 64 -0.78 6.27 5.95
CA GLY A 64 -2.01 6.34 5.17
C GLY A 64 -1.94 7.46 4.13
N LEU A 65 -2.08 7.10 2.84
CA LEU A 65 -1.96 8.04 1.72
C LEU A 65 -3.21 8.93 1.52
N PHE A 66 -4.38 8.49 2.00
CA PHE A 66 -5.62 9.27 1.92
C PHE A 66 -6.07 9.74 3.30
N ARG A 67 -5.68 10.96 3.68
CA ARG A 67 -6.42 11.69 4.69
C ARG A 67 -7.73 12.17 4.05
N HIS A 68 -8.84 11.51 4.33
CA HIS A 68 -10.08 12.28 4.44
C HIS A 68 -9.83 13.24 5.61
N CYS A 69 -9.65 14.53 5.32
CA CYS A 69 -9.54 15.57 6.34
C CYS A 69 -10.86 15.67 7.10
N ALA A 70 -11.08 14.85 8.11
CA ALA A 70 -12.01 15.17 9.18
C ALA A 70 -11.27 16.10 10.16
N PRO A 71 -11.74 17.35 10.37
CA PRO A 71 -11.12 18.23 11.36
C PRO A 71 -11.28 17.62 12.76
N PRO A 72 -10.28 17.74 13.65
CA PRO A 72 -10.44 17.30 15.03
C PRO A 72 -11.49 18.19 15.71
N ARG A 73 -12.61 17.59 16.15
CA ARG A 73 -13.49 18.25 17.14
C ARG A 73 -12.75 18.27 18.46
N TYR A 74 -12.03 19.35 18.73
CA TYR A 74 -11.54 19.63 20.07
C TYR A 74 -12.75 20.05 20.94
N SER A 75 -13.31 19.11 21.69
CA SER A 75 -14.15 19.42 22.85
C SER A 75 -13.30 19.23 24.10
N HIS A 76 -12.86 20.31 24.72
CA HIS A 76 -12.20 20.31 26.02
C HIS A 76 -13.24 20.33 27.15
N PRO A 77 -13.29 19.31 28.02
CA PRO A 77 -14.08 19.34 29.24
C PRO A 77 -13.13 19.45 30.44
N TYR A 78 -12.57 20.64 30.67
CA TYR A 78 -12.04 20.96 32.00
C TYR A 78 -12.96 22.00 32.62
N GLY A 79 -14.08 21.52 33.14
CA GLY A 79 -14.82 22.18 34.21
C GLY A 79 -14.32 21.59 35.52
N SER A 80 -13.30 22.20 36.12
CA SER A 80 -12.96 21.95 37.52
C SER A 80 -13.67 23.00 38.36
N SER A 81 -14.73 22.56 39.02
CA SER A 81 -15.38 23.27 40.12
C SER A 81 -14.41 23.41 41.29
N THR A 82 -14.05 24.65 41.61
CA THR A 82 -13.72 25.12 42.96
C THR A 82 -14.33 26.49 43.13
#